data_AF-A0A226EHV2-F1
#
_entry.id   AF-A0A226EHV2-F1
#
_cell.length_a   1.000
_cell.length_b   1.000
_cell.length_c   1.000
_cell.angle_alpha   90.00
_cell.angle_beta   90.00
_cell.angle_gamma   90.00
#
_symmetry.space_group_name_H-M   'P 1'
#
loop_
_entity.id
_entity.type
_entity.pdbx_description
1 polymer ?
#
loop_
_entity_poly.entity_id
_entity_poly.type
_entity_poly.pdbx_seq_one_letter_code
_entity_poly.pdbx_strand_id
1 'polypeptide(L)'
;MIKIAVFLALCGMVSAGAIGYSAVVQPEPYDPHPQYNYGYSVADGLTGDQKSAQESRDGDLVQGQYSLVEPDGAVRTVTYTADGINGFNAVVSRTAPVAPVVAKVAVAAPVYAARGYAAPAYVGGAYAHY
;
A
#
# COMPACT_ATOMS: atom_id res chain seq x y z
N MET A 1 48.30 -38.60 -58.72
CA MET A 1 49.13 -37.49 -58.21
C MET A 1 48.44 -36.89 -57.01
N ILE A 2 48.97 -37.15 -55.82
CA ILE A 2 48.45 -36.71 -54.52
C ILE A 2 48.95 -35.29 -54.24
N LYS A 3 48.06 -34.37 -53.84
CA LYS A 3 48.45 -33.13 -53.12
C LYS A 3 47.47 -32.89 -51.98
N ILE A 4 47.95 -33.23 -50.78
CA ILE A 4 47.37 -32.87 -49.49
C ILE A 4 47.62 -31.37 -49.28
N ALA A 5 46.57 -30.62 -48.97
CA ALA A 5 46.69 -29.31 -48.34
C ALA A 5 45.68 -29.27 -47.18
N VAL A 6 46.23 -29.43 -45.98
CA VAL A 6 45.55 -29.20 -44.71
C VAL A 6 45.39 -27.70 -44.54
N PHE A 7 44.16 -27.22 -44.33
CA PHE A 7 43.90 -25.91 -43.75
C PHE A 7 42.91 -26.09 -42.61
N LEU A 8 43.45 -26.06 -41.39
CA LEU A 8 42.73 -26.14 -40.13
C LEU A 8 41.99 -24.81 -39.94
N ALA A 9 40.73 -24.75 -40.35
CA ALA A 9 39.85 -23.62 -40.06
C ALA A 9 39.26 -23.82 -38.67
N LEU A 10 39.89 -23.20 -37.67
CA LEU A 10 39.32 -23.01 -36.35
C LEU A 10 38.09 -22.09 -36.49
N CYS A 11 36.91 -22.68 -36.64
CA CYS A 11 35.65 -21.95 -36.67
C CYS A 11 35.35 -21.54 -35.22
N GLY A 12 35.50 -20.25 -34.92
CA GLY A 12 35.17 -19.68 -33.63
C GLY A 12 33.71 -19.98 -33.28
N MET A 13 33.49 -20.63 -32.14
CA MET A 13 32.15 -20.76 -31.56
C MET A 13 31.65 -19.36 -31.24
N VAL A 14 30.76 -18.85 -32.10
CA VAL A 14 29.92 -17.71 -31.76
C VAL A 14 28.98 -18.21 -30.67
N SER A 15 29.19 -17.76 -29.43
CA SER A 15 28.21 -17.93 -28.37
C SER A 15 26.94 -17.21 -28.80
N ALA A 16 25.90 -17.98 -29.13
CA ALA A 16 24.57 -17.46 -29.38
C ALA A 16 24.07 -16.85 -28.07
N GLY A 17 24.15 -15.52 -27.95
CA GLY A 17 23.51 -14.79 -26.88
C GLY A 17 22.03 -15.16 -26.86
N ALA A 18 21.53 -15.59 -25.71
CA ALA A 18 20.11 -15.86 -25.51
C ALA A 18 19.33 -14.58 -25.89
N ILE A 19 18.58 -14.66 -26.98
CA ILE A 19 17.65 -13.61 -27.40
C ILE A 19 16.56 -13.62 -26.33
N GLY A 20 16.56 -12.62 -25.44
CA GLY A 20 15.49 -12.45 -24.48
C GLY A 20 14.18 -12.25 -25.24
N TYR A 21 13.26 -13.19 -25.12
CA TYR A 21 11.90 -13.00 -25.60
C TYR A 21 11.25 -11.94 -24.71
N SER A 22 11.19 -10.70 -25.19
CA SER A 22 10.30 -9.70 -24.61
C SER A 22 8.87 -10.18 -24.87
N ALA A 23 8.12 -10.45 -23.80
CA ALA A 23 6.70 -10.74 -23.93
C ALA A 23 6.02 -9.55 -24.62
N VAL A 24 5.48 -9.78 -25.82
CA VAL A 24 4.59 -8.82 -26.46
C VAL A 24 3.34 -8.74 -25.58
N VAL A 25 3.18 -7.65 -24.83
CA VAL A 25 1.95 -7.37 -24.09
C VAL A 25 0.87 -7.12 -25.13
N GLN A 26 0.00 -8.11 -25.33
CA GLN A 26 -1.20 -7.93 -26.15
C GLN A 26 -2.15 -6.97 -25.43
N PRO A 27 -2.76 -6.01 -26.13
CA PRO A 27 -3.80 -5.18 -25.52
C PRO A 27 -4.96 -6.08 -25.08
N GLU A 28 -5.51 -5.77 -23.91
CA GLU A 28 -6.68 -6.46 -23.40
C GLU A 28 -7.85 -6.28 -24.39
N PRO A 29 -8.65 -7.33 -24.66
CA PRO A 29 -9.80 -7.21 -25.54
C PRO A 29 -10.74 -6.08 -25.08
N TYR A 30 -11.17 -5.23 -26.02
CA TYR A 30 -12.13 -4.17 -25.72
C TYR A 30 -13.48 -4.76 -25.33
N ASP A 31 -13.99 -4.37 -24.15
CA ASP A 31 -15.32 -4.70 -23.68
C ASP A 31 -16.28 -3.53 -23.99
N PRO A 32 -17.27 -3.71 -24.90
CA PRO A 32 -18.26 -2.69 -25.20
C PRO A 32 -19.27 -2.45 -24.06
N HIS A 33 -19.31 -3.34 -23.05
CA HIS A 33 -20.24 -3.25 -21.93
C HIS A 33 -19.54 -3.57 -20.61
N PRO A 34 -18.62 -2.70 -20.15
CA PRO A 34 -17.79 -2.95 -18.99
C PRO A 34 -18.63 -3.02 -17.70
N GLN A 35 -18.32 -3.99 -16.86
CA GLN A 35 -18.98 -4.20 -15.58
C GLN A 35 -17.96 -4.35 -14.45
N TYR A 36 -18.24 -3.75 -13.30
CA TYR A 36 -17.49 -4.01 -12.08
C TYR A 36 -18.35 -3.77 -10.85
N ASN A 37 -17.90 -4.33 -9.73
CA ASN A 37 -18.36 -3.98 -8.41
C ASN A 37 -17.14 -3.86 -7.51
N TYR A 38 -17.00 -2.74 -6.80
CA TYR A 38 -15.99 -2.59 -5.77
C TYR A 38 -16.61 -2.03 -4.50
N GLY A 39 -15.96 -2.33 -3.38
CA GLY A 39 -16.30 -1.71 -2.11
C GLY A 39 -15.19 -1.90 -1.09
N TYR A 40 -15.09 -0.96 -0.16
CA TYR A 40 -14.21 -1.05 0.98
C TYR A 40 -14.84 -0.37 2.19
N SER A 41 -14.33 -0.70 3.38
CA SER A 41 -14.68 -0.03 4.62
C SER A 41 -13.48 0.02 5.54
N VAL A 42 -13.34 1.12 6.26
CA VAL A 42 -12.35 1.31 7.31
C VAL A 42 -13.10 1.56 8.61
N ALA A 43 -12.76 0.78 9.62
CA ALA A 43 -13.25 0.94 10.98
C ALA A 43 -12.05 0.84 11.94
N ASP A 44 -11.30 1.93 12.07
CA ASP A 44 -10.15 2.00 12.95
C ASP A 44 -10.49 2.73 14.26
N GLY A 45 -10.49 1.99 15.36
CA GLY A 45 -10.73 2.55 16.70
C GLY A 45 -9.54 3.33 17.28
N LEU A 46 -8.32 3.15 16.74
CA LEU A 46 -7.13 3.87 17.22
C LEU A 46 -7.08 5.30 16.66
N THR A 47 -7.24 5.46 15.35
CA THR A 47 -7.26 6.78 14.71
C THR A 47 -8.65 7.43 14.70
N GLY A 48 -9.71 6.64 14.87
CA GLY A 48 -11.10 7.09 14.75
C GLY A 48 -11.60 7.14 13.30
N ASP A 49 -10.83 6.63 12.33
CA ASP A 49 -11.24 6.59 10.92
C ASP A 49 -12.40 5.60 10.72
N GLN A 50 -13.55 6.15 10.35
CA GLN A 50 -14.77 5.41 10.04
C GLN A 50 -15.28 5.90 8.69
N LYS A 51 -15.11 5.07 7.66
CA LYS A 51 -15.55 5.37 6.30
C LYS A 51 -15.85 4.12 5.50
N SER A 52 -16.70 4.27 4.50
CA SER A 52 -17.02 3.20 3.55
C SER A 52 -17.22 3.79 2.16
N ALA A 53 -16.97 2.98 1.14
CA ALA A 53 -17.34 3.30 -0.23
C ALA A 53 -17.73 2.02 -0.95
N GLN A 54 -18.72 2.11 -1.83
CA GLN A 54 -19.09 1.06 -2.75
C GLN A 54 -19.54 1.67 -4.08
N GLU A 55 -19.24 1.00 -5.17
CA GLU A 55 -19.66 1.41 -6.50
C GLU A 55 -19.82 0.18 -7.40
N SER A 56 -20.82 0.26 -8.25
CA SER A 56 -21.06 -0.68 -9.33
C SER A 56 -21.09 0.06 -10.66
N ARG A 57 -20.57 -0.57 -11.69
CA ARG A 57 -20.74 -0.15 -13.08
C ARG A 57 -21.43 -1.23 -13.88
N ASP A 58 -22.37 -0.81 -14.70
CA ASP A 58 -23.05 -1.62 -15.70
C ASP A 58 -23.11 -0.85 -17.03
N GLY A 59 -22.15 -1.10 -17.91
CA GLY A 59 -21.99 -0.37 -19.17
C GLY A 59 -21.71 1.12 -18.95
N ASP A 60 -22.66 1.97 -19.34
CA ASP A 60 -22.57 3.43 -19.18
C ASP A 60 -23.07 3.92 -17.82
N LEU A 61 -23.74 3.06 -17.04
CA LEU A 61 -24.30 3.43 -15.75
C LEU A 61 -23.31 3.11 -14.63
N VAL A 62 -22.89 4.13 -13.88
CA VAL A 62 -22.13 4.00 -12.64
C VAL A 62 -23.01 4.45 -11.50
N GLN A 63 -23.09 3.67 -10.41
CA GLN A 63 -23.80 4.07 -9.21
C GLN A 63 -22.98 3.69 -7.99
N GLY A 64 -23.03 4.52 -6.95
CA GLY A 64 -22.29 4.23 -5.74
C GLY A 64 -22.70 5.07 -4.56
N GLN A 65 -22.09 4.76 -3.44
CA GLN A 65 -22.23 5.51 -2.20
C GLN A 65 -20.90 5.51 -1.46
N TYR A 66 -20.56 6.64 -0.86
CA TYR A 66 -19.53 6.68 0.18
C TYR A 66 -20.04 7.38 1.44
N SER A 67 -19.46 7.00 2.58
CA SER A 67 -19.71 7.63 3.87
C SER A 67 -18.42 7.90 4.63
N LEU A 68 -18.40 8.99 5.40
CA LEU A 68 -17.30 9.30 6.32
C LEU A 68 -17.83 10.05 7.54
N VAL A 69 -17.18 9.83 8.69
CA VAL A 69 -17.35 10.67 9.89
C VAL A 69 -16.51 11.94 9.74
N GLU A 70 -17.15 13.08 9.87
CA GLU A 70 -16.54 14.41 9.81
C GLU A 70 -15.95 14.83 11.16
N PRO A 71 -15.12 15.90 11.21
CA PRO A 71 -14.46 16.33 12.45
C PRO A 71 -15.41 16.71 13.60
N ASP A 72 -16.65 17.08 13.29
CA ASP A 72 -17.70 17.38 14.27
C ASP A 72 -18.56 16.15 14.63
N GLY A 73 -18.12 14.95 14.23
CA GLY A 73 -18.80 13.69 14.47
C GLY A 73 -20.03 13.45 13.59
N ALA A 74 -20.40 14.38 12.70
CA ALA A 74 -21.47 14.15 11.74
C ALA A 74 -21.05 13.09 10.72
N VAL A 75 -21.99 12.25 10.28
CA VAL A 75 -21.78 11.31 9.18
C VAL A 75 -22.26 11.98 7.90
N ARG A 76 -21.36 12.17 6.94
CA ARG A 76 -21.71 12.54 5.58
C ARG A 76 -21.84 11.27 4.75
N THR A 77 -22.97 11.13 4.05
CA THR A 77 -23.20 10.07 3.07
C THR A 77 -23.49 10.71 1.73
N VAL A 78 -22.80 10.29 0.68
CA VAL A 78 -23.03 10.76 -0.69
C VAL A 78 -23.43 9.56 -1.52
N THR A 79 -24.64 9.61 -2.08
CA THR A 79 -25.14 8.61 -3.03
C THR A 79 -25.10 9.24 -4.41
N TYR A 80 -24.53 8.56 -5.40
CA TYR A 80 -24.29 9.13 -6.72
C TYR A 80 -24.61 8.16 -7.84
N THR A 81 -24.89 8.74 -9.01
CA THR A 81 -25.13 8.06 -10.27
C THR A 81 -24.44 8.84 -11.39
N ALA A 82 -23.83 8.15 -12.35
CA ALA A 82 -23.29 8.77 -13.55
C ALA A 82 -23.69 7.96 -14.79
N ASP A 83 -24.13 8.65 -15.83
CA ASP A 83 -24.44 8.07 -17.14
C ASP A 83 -24.19 9.06 -18.27
N GLY A 84 -24.19 8.57 -19.52
CA GLY A 84 -23.89 9.39 -20.70
C GLY A 84 -24.96 10.43 -21.07
N ILE A 85 -26.18 10.34 -20.49
CA ILE A 85 -27.31 11.22 -20.78
C ILE A 85 -27.40 12.34 -19.73
N ASN A 86 -27.38 11.98 -18.44
CA ASN A 86 -27.58 12.90 -17.32
C ASN A 86 -26.27 13.38 -16.69
N GLY A 87 -25.12 12.80 -17.07
CA GLY A 87 -23.84 13.06 -16.43
C GLY A 87 -23.81 12.59 -14.97
N PHE A 88 -22.91 13.16 -14.18
CA PHE A 88 -22.78 12.84 -12.75
C PHE A 88 -23.82 13.60 -11.91
N ASN A 89 -24.56 12.87 -11.10
CA ASN A 89 -25.56 13.38 -10.16
C ASN A 89 -25.33 12.77 -8.78
N ALA A 90 -25.41 13.58 -7.72
CA ALA A 90 -25.18 13.12 -6.36
C ALA A 90 -26.14 13.78 -5.36
N VAL A 91 -26.59 12.98 -4.40
CA VAL A 91 -27.36 13.42 -3.24
C VAL A 91 -26.50 13.28 -1.99
N VAL A 92 -26.28 14.39 -1.31
CA VAL A 92 -25.51 14.46 -0.07
C VAL A 92 -26.46 14.51 1.12
N SER A 93 -26.33 13.56 2.03
CA SER A 93 -26.98 13.55 3.33
C SER A 93 -25.93 13.72 4.42
N ARG A 94 -26.28 14.44 5.49
CA ARG A 94 -25.41 14.72 6.62
C ARG A 94 -26.21 14.62 7.90
N THR A 95 -25.74 13.85 8.88
CA THR A 95 -26.37 13.79 10.20
C THR A 95 -26.07 15.05 11.00
N ALA A 96 -26.76 15.23 12.13
CA ALA A 96 -26.38 16.26 13.08
C ALA A 96 -24.95 16.01 13.63
N PRO A 97 -24.20 17.07 13.97
CA PRO A 97 -22.94 16.95 14.68
C PRO A 97 -23.10 16.18 16.00
N VAL A 98 -22.10 15.40 16.36
CA VAL A 98 -22.03 14.73 17.66
C VAL A 98 -21.07 15.54 18.53
N ALA A 99 -21.54 16.01 19.69
CA ALA A 99 -20.69 16.75 20.62
C ALA A 99 -19.42 15.94 20.92
N PRO A 100 -18.22 16.55 20.91
CA PRO A 100 -16.97 15.81 21.02
C PRO A 100 -16.94 15.04 22.33
N VAL A 101 -16.91 13.71 22.23
CA VAL A 101 -16.49 12.87 23.35
C VAL A 101 -14.99 13.03 23.45
N VAL A 102 -14.54 13.96 24.28
CA VAL A 102 -13.11 14.17 24.56
C VAL A 102 -12.61 12.95 25.33
N ALA A 103 -12.21 11.90 24.60
CA ALA A 103 -11.48 10.79 25.17
C ALA A 103 -10.09 11.33 25.59
N LYS A 104 -9.92 11.56 26.90
CA LYS A 104 -8.60 11.85 27.47
C LYS A 104 -7.71 10.63 27.22
N VAL A 105 -6.85 10.70 26.21
CA VAL A 105 -5.77 9.73 26.04
C VAL A 105 -4.76 9.99 27.15
N ALA A 106 -4.75 9.15 28.16
CA ALA A 106 -3.67 9.10 29.13
C ALA A 106 -2.43 8.56 28.43
N VAL A 107 -1.53 9.45 27.99
CA VAL A 107 -0.21 9.03 27.52
C VAL A 107 0.56 8.52 28.74
N ALA A 108 0.75 7.20 28.83
CA ALA A 108 1.63 6.62 29.82
C ALA A 108 3.05 7.14 29.56
N ALA A 109 3.64 7.81 30.55
CA ALA A 109 5.01 8.30 30.46
C ALA A 109 5.97 7.11 30.26
N PRO A 110 6.97 7.19 29.35
CA PRO A 110 7.96 6.14 29.20
C PRO A 110 8.75 5.98 30.50
N VAL A 111 8.65 4.80 31.12
CA VAL A 111 9.48 4.45 32.27
C VAL A 111 10.85 4.06 31.74
N TYR A 112 11.82 4.97 31.83
CA TYR A 112 13.23 4.64 31.60
C TYR A 112 13.78 3.91 32.82
N ALA A 113 14.06 2.61 32.67
CA ALA A 113 14.82 1.88 33.68
C ALA A 113 16.28 2.35 33.63
N ALA A 114 16.70 3.12 34.63
CA ALA A 114 18.10 3.46 34.82
C ALA A 114 18.90 2.17 35.08
N ARG A 115 19.63 1.68 34.08
CA ARG A 115 20.64 0.64 34.30
C ARG A 115 21.85 1.31 34.96
N GLY A 116 21.97 1.15 36.27
CA GLY A 116 23.19 1.51 36.99
C GLY A 116 24.34 0.62 36.51
N TYR A 117 25.41 1.22 36.02
CA TYR A 117 26.66 0.51 35.79
C TYR A 117 27.49 0.55 37.07
N ALA A 118 27.83 -0.61 37.63
CA ALA A 118 28.80 -0.71 38.72
C ALA A 118 30.21 -0.66 38.13
N ALA A 119 31.01 0.32 38.57
CA ALA A 119 32.43 0.40 38.22
C ALA A 119 33.21 -0.71 38.95
N PRO A 120 34.17 -1.40 38.30
CA PRO A 120 34.99 -2.39 38.97
C PRO A 120 35.89 -1.72 40.02
N ALA A 121 35.87 -2.25 41.25
CA ALA A 121 36.75 -1.79 42.32
C ALA A 121 38.18 -2.31 42.06
N TYR A 122 39.14 -1.38 42.01
CA TYR A 122 40.57 -1.72 41.94
C TYR A 122 41.06 -2.18 43.31
N VAL A 123 41.50 -3.42 43.43
CA VAL A 123 42.19 -3.94 44.63
C VAL A 123 43.69 -3.70 44.44
N GLY A 124 44.21 -2.66 45.09
CA GLY A 124 45.65 -2.39 45.15
C GLY A 124 46.34 -3.38 46.09
N GLY A 125 47.10 -4.33 45.52
CA GLY A 125 48.00 -5.20 46.28
C GLY A 125 49.20 -4.42 46.80
N ALA A 126 49.41 -4.45 48.11
CA ALA A 126 50.60 -3.93 48.76
C ALA A 126 51.78 -4.88 48.52
N TYR A 127 52.87 -4.36 47.94
CA TYR A 127 54.16 -5.05 47.92
C TYR A 127 55.01 -4.51 49.08
N ALA A 128 55.37 -5.40 49.99
CA ALA A 128 56.31 -5.12 51.07
C ALA A 128 57.75 -5.24 50.57
N HIS A 129 58.61 -4.28 50.90
CA HIS A 129 60.06 -4.45 50.80
C HIS A 129 60.75 -3.89 52.06
N TYR A 130 61.69 -4.71 52.53
CA TYR A 130 62.48 -4.69 53.76
C TYR A 130 63.35 -3.43 53.93
#